data_AF-A0A5A7R943-F1
#
_entry.id   AF-A0A5A7R943-F1
#
_cell.length_a   1.000
_cell.length_b   1.000
_cell.length_c   1.000
_cell.angle_alpha   90.00
_cell.angle_beta   90.00
_cell.angle_gamma   90.00
#
_symmetry.space_group_name_H-M   'P 1'
#
loop_
_entity.id
_entity.type
_entity.pdbx_description
1 polymer ?
#
loop_
_entity_poly.entity_id
_entity_poly.type
_entity_poly.pdbx_seq_one_letter_code
_entity_poly.pdbx_strand_id
1 'polypeptide(L)'
;MTTNELQPTFILDESLYTLCFQADVSILFQVETSVMKKPFPSDIIRIGCDGLLLKSSVLDGEGTNTITLSIQNPLTRQNLVIPPLHGIKINEFTRYGVAYAPVSKVYKVALALPPESEDSTTEAKCCYIFTVGDIHGSWRNVSTAHLSIADKKAFEGQPLTYEGGFIHWIALDNDRVLTMDIETETIKETPLPINEVDAQPTVFLSTGEYLSFLVLVFGDANEPSIFVYHLDTKEMVTLELPEQVHYLCPIIHKNSLIRF
;
A
#
# COMPACT_ATOMS: atom_id res chain seq x y z
N MET A 1 -28.10 -31.05 34.74
CA MET A 1 -27.42 -29.75 34.49
C MET A 1 -26.31 -30.02 33.50
N THR A 2 -26.55 -29.72 32.23
CA THR A 2 -25.60 -29.89 31.12
C THR A 2 -25.37 -28.50 30.55
N THR A 3 -24.15 -28.00 30.69
CA THR A 3 -23.70 -26.73 30.12
C THR A 3 -23.43 -26.92 28.63
N ASN A 4 -24.25 -26.30 27.79
CA ASN A 4 -24.00 -26.19 26.35
C ASN A 4 -22.89 -25.17 26.14
N GLU A 5 -21.71 -25.63 25.70
CA GLU A 5 -20.69 -24.77 25.14
C GLU A 5 -21.10 -24.36 23.71
N LEU A 6 -21.31 -23.06 23.51
CA LEU A 6 -21.49 -22.47 22.19
C LEU A 6 -20.11 -22.40 21.51
N GLN A 7 -19.94 -23.16 20.43
CA GLN A 7 -18.81 -22.94 19.53
C GLN A 7 -19.08 -21.70 18.65
N PRO A 8 -18.12 -20.77 18.51
CA PRO A 8 -18.27 -19.64 17.62
C PRO A 8 -18.15 -20.09 16.16
N THR A 9 -19.24 -19.91 15.40
CA THR A 9 -19.25 -20.03 13.95
C THR A 9 -18.81 -18.70 13.35
N PHE A 10 -17.65 -18.67 12.70
CA PHE A 10 -17.19 -17.51 11.93
C PHE A 10 -17.77 -17.59 10.52
N ILE A 11 -18.51 -16.56 10.10
CA ILE A 11 -18.92 -16.36 8.72
C ILE A 11 -17.91 -15.38 8.12
N LEU A 12 -17.11 -15.85 7.16
CA LEU A 12 -16.17 -15.03 6.39
C LEU A 12 -16.91 -14.42 5.20
N ASP A 13 -16.86 -13.09 5.09
CA ASP A 13 -17.32 -12.30 3.94
C ASP A 13 -16.11 -12.04 3.02
N GLU A 14 -16.21 -12.45 1.76
CA GLU A 14 -15.13 -12.48 0.75
C GLU A 14 -14.74 -11.09 0.20
N SER A 15 -15.24 -9.99 0.77
CA SER A 15 -15.03 -8.63 0.25
C SER A 15 -13.87 -7.85 0.91
N LEU A 16 -13.13 -8.44 1.85
CA LEU A 16 -12.02 -7.77 2.56
C LEU A 16 -10.70 -7.82 1.78
N TYR A 17 -10.50 -6.90 0.84
CA TYR A 17 -9.19 -6.67 0.23
C TYR A 17 -8.33 -5.73 1.10
N THR A 18 -7.15 -6.21 1.47
CA THR A 18 -6.00 -5.52 2.09
C THR A 18 -6.30 -4.75 3.39
N LEU A 19 -6.31 -5.45 4.53
CA LEU A 19 -5.93 -4.81 5.79
C LEU A 19 -4.41 -4.56 5.74
N CYS A 20 -4.00 -3.30 5.71
CA CYS A 20 -2.60 -2.95 6.04
C CYS A 20 -2.40 -3.25 7.53
N PHE A 21 -1.64 -4.30 7.83
CA PHE A 21 -1.22 -4.57 9.20
C PHE A 21 -0.08 -3.61 9.57
N GLN A 22 -0.31 -2.80 10.60
CA GLN A 22 0.75 -2.07 11.30
C GLN A 22 1.51 -3.09 12.15
N ALA A 23 2.62 -3.61 11.63
CA ALA A 23 3.50 -4.52 12.35
C ALA A 23 4.82 -3.80 12.65
N ASP A 24 4.92 -3.28 13.87
CA ASP A 24 6.21 -3.03 14.49
C ASP A 24 6.75 -4.41 14.92
N VAL A 25 7.76 -4.93 14.23
CA VAL A 25 8.29 -6.30 14.38
C VAL A 25 8.94 -6.52 15.75
N SER A 26 8.96 -5.50 16.61
CA SER A 26 9.54 -5.55 17.94
C SER A 26 8.64 -6.19 19.00
N ILE A 27 7.34 -6.41 18.76
CA ILE A 27 6.46 -6.93 19.82
C ILE A 27 5.32 -7.84 19.33
N LEU A 28 5.39 -9.11 19.74
CA LEU A 28 4.25 -10.03 19.84
C LEU A 28 3.17 -9.40 20.75
N PHE A 29 2.13 -8.78 20.19
CA PHE A 29 0.99 -8.29 20.98
C PHE A 29 -0.37 -8.77 20.45
N GLN A 30 -1.23 -9.16 21.40
CA GLN A 30 -2.68 -9.14 21.26
C GLN A 30 -3.13 -7.73 20.90
N VAL A 31 -3.64 -7.57 19.68
CA VAL A 31 -4.33 -6.35 19.26
C VAL A 31 -5.76 -6.41 19.82
N GLU A 32 -6.11 -5.50 20.74
CA GLU A 32 -7.51 -5.28 21.10
C GLU A 32 -8.24 -4.64 19.91
N THR A 33 -8.95 -5.47 19.13
CA THR A 33 -9.78 -4.99 18.04
C THR A 33 -11.06 -4.37 18.60
N SER A 34 -11.14 -3.04 18.67
CA SER A 34 -12.44 -2.40 18.87
C SER A 34 -13.25 -2.51 17.58
N VAL A 35 -14.22 -3.43 17.54
CA VAL A 35 -15.09 -3.63 16.37
C VAL A 35 -15.98 -2.40 16.18
N MET A 36 -15.70 -1.59 15.16
CA MET A 36 -16.64 -0.54 14.72
C MET A 36 -17.88 -1.20 14.11
N LYS A 37 -19.03 -1.11 14.80
CA LYS A 37 -20.32 -1.69 14.37
C LYS A 37 -21.10 -0.85 13.35
N LYS A 38 -20.48 0.13 12.69
CA LYS A 38 -21.18 0.92 11.68
C LYS A 38 -21.01 0.26 10.30
N PRO A 39 -22.07 0.17 9.48
CA PRO A 39 -21.90 -0.21 8.08
C PRO A 39 -20.90 0.75 7.45
N PHE A 40 -19.83 0.21 6.88
CA PHE A 40 -18.88 1.03 6.14
C PHE A 40 -19.66 1.65 4.97
N PRO A 41 -19.62 2.99 4.80
CA PRO A 41 -20.02 3.59 3.54
C PRO A 41 -19.25 2.91 2.40
N SER A 42 -19.72 3.02 1.16
CA SER A 42 -18.98 2.61 -0.05
C SER A 42 -17.60 3.28 -0.22
N ASP A 43 -17.18 4.11 0.74
CA ASP A 43 -15.84 4.63 0.89
C ASP A 43 -14.83 3.49 1.06
N ILE A 44 -13.89 3.40 0.13
CA ILE A 44 -12.76 2.50 0.27
C ILE A 44 -11.67 3.26 1.04
N ILE A 45 -11.33 2.76 2.23
CA ILE A 45 -10.15 3.21 2.98
C ILE A 45 -8.94 2.55 2.33
N ARG A 46 -7.97 3.34 1.91
CA ARG A 46 -6.88 2.85 1.05
C ARG A 46 -5.53 2.86 1.74
N ILE A 47 -5.29 3.84 2.61
CA ILE A 47 -4.00 4.01 3.29
C ILE A 47 -4.18 4.89 4.53
N GLY A 48 -3.31 4.70 5.53
CA GLY A 48 -3.20 5.57 6.70
C GLY A 48 -1.79 6.09 6.93
N CYS A 49 -1.67 7.29 7.49
CA CYS A 49 -0.42 7.91 7.93
C CYS A 49 -0.72 8.74 9.19
N ASP A 50 0.00 8.52 10.29
CA ASP A 50 -0.20 9.20 11.59
C ASP A 50 -1.66 9.19 12.09
N GLY A 51 -2.38 8.09 11.84
CA GLY A 51 -3.80 7.96 12.18
C GLY A 51 -4.76 8.75 11.29
N LEU A 52 -4.27 9.48 10.28
CA LEU A 52 -5.09 10.04 9.21
C LEU A 52 -5.41 8.95 8.18
N LEU A 53 -6.60 9.01 7.60
CA LEU A 53 -7.09 8.06 6.60
C LEU A 53 -7.27 8.75 5.26
N LEU A 54 -6.67 8.22 4.20
CA LEU A 54 -6.95 8.62 2.83
C LEU A 54 -8.09 7.77 2.27
N LYS A 55 -9.17 8.44 1.88
CA LYS A 55 -10.40 7.82 1.38
C LYS A 55 -10.65 8.19 -0.07
N SER A 56 -11.21 7.23 -0.80
CA SER A 56 -11.83 7.47 -2.09
C SER A 56 -13.33 7.20 -2.04
N SER A 57 -14.12 8.12 -2.56
CA SER A 57 -15.55 7.92 -2.80
C SER A 57 -15.82 8.04 -4.29
N VAL A 58 -16.64 7.13 -4.82
CA VAL A 58 -17.15 7.20 -6.18
C VAL A 58 -18.38 8.10 -6.16
N LEU A 59 -18.39 9.15 -6.98
CA LEU A 59 -19.59 9.95 -7.19
C LEU A 59 -20.41 9.35 -8.33
N ASP A 60 -21.63 8.90 -7.99
CA ASP A 60 -22.62 8.46 -8.97
C ASP A 60 -23.18 9.68 -9.72
N GLY A 61 -22.56 10.04 -10.85
CA GLY A 61 -23.01 11.06 -11.79
C GLY A 61 -23.27 10.48 -13.17
N GLU A 62 -24.00 11.21 -14.04
CA GLU A 62 -24.39 10.81 -15.40
C GLU A 62 -23.18 10.39 -16.28
N GLY A 63 -22.73 9.14 -16.16
CA GLY A 63 -21.83 8.46 -17.09
C GLY A 63 -20.32 8.61 -16.85
N THR A 64 -19.88 9.27 -15.77
CA THR A 64 -18.45 9.30 -15.42
C THR A 64 -18.24 9.01 -13.94
N ASN A 65 -17.75 7.80 -13.63
CA ASN A 65 -17.29 7.40 -12.30
C ASN A 65 -16.12 8.31 -11.89
N THR A 66 -16.44 9.43 -11.24
CA THR A 66 -15.43 10.38 -10.79
C THR A 66 -15.09 10.02 -9.36
N ILE A 67 -13.81 9.76 -9.11
CA ILE A 67 -13.32 9.50 -7.76
C ILE A 67 -12.98 10.83 -7.09
N THR A 68 -13.55 11.08 -5.93
CA THR A 68 -13.11 12.15 -5.04
C THR A 68 -12.26 11.60 -3.91
N LEU A 69 -11.15 12.28 -3.64
CA LEU A 69 -10.25 11.93 -2.54
C LEU A 69 -10.50 12.82 -1.34
N SER A 70 -10.40 12.26 -0.14
CA SER A 70 -10.49 13.02 1.10
C SER A 70 -9.57 12.46 2.18
N ILE A 71 -9.06 13.33 3.04
CA ILE A 71 -8.29 12.96 4.22
C ILE A 71 -9.21 13.10 5.43
N GLN A 72 -9.40 12.01 6.16
CA GLN A 72 -10.19 11.97 7.36
C GLN A 72 -9.31 11.80 8.59
N ASN A 73 -9.51 12.64 9.60
CA ASN A 73 -9.00 12.40 10.94
C ASN A 73 -10.14 11.74 11.77
N PRO A 74 -10.06 10.45 12.10
CA PRO A 74 -11.12 9.75 12.83
C PRO A 74 -11.26 10.25 14.28
N LEU A 75 -10.18 10.74 14.89
CA LEU A 75 -10.19 11.26 16.26
C LEU A 75 -10.95 12.58 16.35
N THR A 76 -10.67 13.51 15.43
CA THR A 76 -11.34 14.84 15.41
C THR A 76 -12.63 14.85 14.60
N ARG A 77 -12.90 13.77 13.85
CA ARG A 77 -13.99 13.65 12.85
C ARG A 77 -13.93 14.72 11.77
N GLN A 78 -12.79 15.37 11.59
CA GLN A 78 -12.58 16.33 10.52
C GLN A 78 -12.35 15.57 9.21
N ASN A 79 -12.89 16.14 8.13
CA ASN A 79 -12.73 15.62 6.79
C ASN A 79 -12.27 16.75 5.88
N LEU A 80 -11.17 16.54 5.19
CA LEU A 80 -10.64 17.47 4.21
C LEU A 80 -10.81 16.87 2.81
N VAL A 81 -11.65 17.49 2.00
CA VAL A 81 -11.81 17.09 0.60
C VAL A 81 -10.62 17.62 -0.20
N ILE A 82 -9.97 16.73 -0.96
CA ILE A 82 -8.86 17.09 -1.82
C ILE A 82 -9.43 17.60 -3.15
N PRO A 83 -8.94 18.74 -3.68
CA PRO A 83 -9.42 19.26 -4.95
C PRO A 83 -9.14 18.29 -6.10
N PRO A 84 -9.98 18.27 -7.15
CA PRO A 84 -9.77 17.41 -8.29
C PRO A 84 -8.51 17.81 -9.08
N LEU A 85 -7.84 16.82 -9.66
CA LEU A 85 -6.75 17.04 -10.60
C LEU A 85 -7.34 17.45 -11.97
N HIS A 86 -7.21 18.72 -12.32
CA HIS A 86 -7.81 19.26 -13.55
C HIS A 86 -7.22 18.59 -14.80
N GLY A 87 -8.10 18.19 -15.72
CA GLY A 87 -7.71 17.60 -17.01
C GLY A 87 -7.35 16.11 -16.94
N ILE A 88 -7.39 15.49 -15.76
CA ILE A 88 -7.08 14.06 -15.57
C ILE A 88 -8.26 13.39 -14.88
N LYS A 89 -8.77 12.32 -15.49
CA LYS A 89 -9.83 11.51 -14.89
C LYS A 89 -9.19 10.51 -13.93
N ILE A 90 -9.43 10.71 -12.63
CA ILE A 90 -9.08 9.73 -11.60
C ILE A 90 -10.08 8.57 -11.70
N ASN A 91 -9.56 7.37 -11.91
CA ASN A 91 -10.33 6.13 -12.06
C ASN A 91 -9.86 5.08 -11.04
N GLU A 92 -10.47 3.90 -11.06
CA GLU A 92 -10.16 2.78 -10.17
C GLU A 92 -8.72 2.23 -10.31
N PHE A 93 -8.03 2.54 -11.40
CA PHE A 93 -6.63 2.18 -11.64
C PHE A 93 -5.66 3.21 -11.08
N THR A 94 -6.15 4.41 -10.73
CA THR A 94 -5.32 5.45 -10.13
C THR A 94 -4.90 5.02 -8.72
N ARG A 95 -3.61 5.16 -8.43
CA ARG A 95 -3.03 4.80 -7.14
C ARG A 95 -2.68 6.05 -6.36
N TYR A 96 -2.94 6.05 -5.06
CA TYR A 96 -2.71 7.24 -4.24
C TYR A 96 -2.30 6.86 -2.82
N GLY A 97 -1.40 7.65 -2.27
CA GLY A 97 -0.90 7.51 -0.90
C GLY A 97 -0.77 8.86 -0.22
N VAL A 98 -0.75 8.86 1.11
CA VAL A 98 -0.50 10.04 1.92
C VAL A 98 0.70 9.78 2.83
N ALA A 99 1.59 10.74 2.95
CA ALA A 99 2.70 10.68 3.88
C ALA A 99 3.01 12.06 4.46
N TYR A 100 3.62 12.06 5.64
CA TYR A 100 4.06 13.26 6.33
C TYR A 100 5.49 13.62 5.93
N ALA A 101 5.71 14.86 5.51
CA ALA A 101 7.03 15.42 5.21
C ALA A 101 7.62 16.04 6.49
N PRO A 102 8.59 15.41 7.17
CA PRO A 102 8.98 15.81 8.53
C PRO A 102 9.70 17.16 8.61
N VAL A 103 10.45 17.53 7.56
CA VAL A 103 11.24 18.78 7.56
C VAL A 103 10.33 19.96 7.27
N SER A 104 9.47 19.86 6.27
CA SER A 104 8.48 20.90 5.93
C SER A 104 7.23 20.88 6.83
N LYS A 105 7.04 19.81 7.61
CA LYS A 105 5.92 19.62 8.56
C LYS A 105 4.54 19.67 7.90
N VAL A 106 4.43 19.13 6.70
CA VAL A 106 3.18 19.09 5.93
C VAL A 106 2.86 17.66 5.52
N TYR A 107 1.57 17.34 5.45
CA TYR A 107 1.13 16.13 4.77
C TYR A 107 1.11 16.38 3.26
N LYS A 108 1.52 15.39 2.48
CA LYS A 108 1.37 15.41 1.03
C LYS A 108 0.66 14.15 0.58
N VAL A 109 -0.14 14.29 -0.47
CA VAL A 109 -0.83 13.19 -1.13
C VAL A 109 -0.18 12.99 -2.49
N ALA A 110 0.33 11.78 -2.72
CA ALA A 110 0.83 11.35 -4.01
C ALA A 110 -0.27 10.66 -4.78
N LEU A 111 -0.36 10.98 -6.07
CA LEU A 111 -1.22 10.33 -7.04
C LEU A 111 -0.34 9.82 -8.16
N ALA A 112 -0.41 8.51 -8.41
CA ALA A 112 0.30 7.83 -9.46
C ALA A 112 -0.68 7.32 -10.52
N LEU A 113 -0.36 7.62 -11.77
CA LEU A 113 -1.07 7.17 -12.96
C LEU A 113 -0.21 6.07 -13.61
N PRO A 114 -0.68 4.82 -13.62
CA PRO A 114 0.00 3.78 -14.37
C PRO A 114 -0.01 4.11 -15.87
N PRO A 115 1.00 3.67 -16.63
CA PRO A 115 1.03 3.88 -18.08
C PRO A 115 -0.18 3.20 -18.74
N GLU A 116 -0.87 3.90 -19.65
CA GLU A 116 -2.05 3.36 -20.34
C GLU A 116 -1.69 2.20 -21.30
N SER A 117 -0.48 2.22 -21.85
CA SER A 117 0.07 1.16 -22.70
C SER A 117 1.59 1.19 -22.72
N GLU A 118 2.19 0.06 -23.09
CA GLU A 118 3.64 -0.04 -23.33
C GLU A 118 4.10 0.88 -24.47
N ASP A 119 3.20 1.18 -25.41
CA ASP A 119 3.43 2.05 -26.57
C ASP A 119 3.24 3.54 -26.26
N SER A 120 2.83 3.89 -25.04
CA SER A 120 2.69 5.29 -24.65
C SER A 120 4.07 5.95 -24.67
N THR A 121 4.22 6.96 -25.54
CA THR A 121 5.50 7.65 -25.74
C THR A 121 5.96 8.28 -24.41
N THR A 122 7.12 7.80 -23.94
CA THR A 122 8.07 8.17 -22.87
C THR A 122 7.83 9.36 -21.92
N GLU A 123 7.04 10.38 -22.26
CA GLU A 123 6.89 11.61 -21.46
C GLU A 123 5.61 11.68 -20.62
N ALA A 124 4.82 10.60 -20.55
CA ALA A 124 3.62 10.57 -19.74
C ALA A 124 3.95 10.95 -18.29
N LYS A 125 3.28 12.01 -17.81
CA LYS A 125 3.33 12.47 -16.42
C LYS A 125 2.62 11.45 -15.57
N CYS A 126 3.39 10.58 -14.91
CA CYS A 126 2.84 9.48 -14.14
C CYS A 126 2.62 9.81 -12.66
N CYS A 127 3.08 10.97 -12.18
CA CYS A 127 3.01 11.25 -10.75
C CYS A 127 2.71 12.72 -10.44
N TYR A 128 1.83 12.93 -9.47
CA TYR A 128 1.35 14.22 -9.00
C TYR A 128 1.36 14.27 -7.49
N ILE A 129 1.64 15.44 -6.93
CA ILE A 129 1.61 15.69 -5.50
C ILE A 129 0.68 16.85 -5.19
N PHE A 130 -0.11 16.67 -4.14
CA PHE A 130 -0.90 17.71 -3.50
C PHE A 130 -0.37 17.94 -2.08
N THR A 131 -0.12 19.20 -1.71
CA THR A 131 0.29 19.56 -0.34
C THR A 131 -0.93 19.97 0.47
N VAL A 132 -1.15 19.29 1.59
CA VAL A 132 -2.30 19.53 2.46
C VAL A 132 -2.19 20.89 3.12
N GLY A 133 -3.25 21.71 2.99
CA GLY A 133 -3.29 23.06 3.55
C GLY A 133 -2.66 24.14 2.67
N ASP A 134 -2.20 23.80 1.45
CA ASP A 134 -1.76 24.80 0.49
C ASP A 134 -2.93 25.71 0.07
N ILE A 135 -2.71 27.03 0.13
CA ILE A 135 -3.69 28.08 -0.17
C ILE A 135 -4.11 28.01 -1.64
N HIS A 136 -3.19 27.64 -2.52
CA HIS A 136 -3.47 27.52 -3.95
C HIS A 136 -4.17 26.22 -4.31
N GLY A 137 -4.11 25.21 -3.42
CA GLY A 137 -4.83 23.96 -3.55
C GLY A 137 -4.52 23.21 -4.87
N SER A 138 -3.33 23.39 -5.43
CA SER A 138 -3.01 22.85 -6.75
C SER A 138 -2.19 21.57 -6.66
N TRP A 139 -2.58 20.58 -7.47
CA TRP A 139 -1.71 19.47 -7.77
C TRP A 139 -0.54 19.93 -8.64
N ARG A 140 0.66 19.42 -8.34
CA ARG A 140 1.85 19.65 -9.15
C ARG A 140 2.43 18.33 -9.61
N ASN A 141 3.00 18.33 -10.80
CA ASN A 141 3.59 17.14 -11.38
C ASN A 141 5.00 16.92 -10.79
N VAL A 142 5.30 15.67 -10.45
CA VAL A 142 6.65 15.20 -10.13
C VAL A 142 7.27 14.62 -11.40
N SER A 143 8.52 14.99 -11.68
CA SER A 143 9.23 14.49 -12.86
C SER A 143 9.40 12.97 -12.75
N THR A 144 8.94 12.25 -13.77
CA THR A 144 9.16 10.81 -13.95
C THR A 144 9.90 10.52 -15.26
N ALA A 145 10.50 11.54 -15.87
CA ALA A 145 11.18 11.42 -17.17
C ALA A 145 12.45 10.57 -17.10
N HIS A 146 13.07 10.45 -15.91
CA HIS A 146 14.24 9.61 -15.67
C HIS A 146 13.89 8.12 -15.49
N LEU A 147 12.62 7.79 -15.31
CA LEU A 147 12.16 6.40 -15.17
C LEU A 147 11.88 5.79 -16.55
N SER A 148 12.30 4.55 -16.75
CA SER A 148 11.91 3.79 -17.94
C SER A 148 10.41 3.45 -17.90
N ILE A 149 9.86 3.03 -19.05
CA ILE A 149 8.46 2.57 -19.12
C ILE A 149 8.26 1.34 -18.22
N ALA A 150 9.25 0.44 -18.15
CA ALA A 150 9.21 -0.73 -17.28
C ALA A 150 9.17 -0.35 -15.80
N ASP A 151 9.96 0.64 -15.39
CA ASP A 151 9.96 1.12 -14.00
C ASP A 151 8.61 1.74 -13.64
N LYS A 152 8.01 2.52 -14.56
CA LYS A 152 6.71 3.17 -14.37
C LYS A 152 5.56 2.18 -14.15
N LYS A 153 5.67 0.92 -14.59
CA LYS A 153 4.67 -0.11 -14.28
C LYS A 153 4.51 -0.36 -12.78
N ALA A 154 5.53 -0.08 -11.97
CA ALA A 154 5.42 -0.23 -10.52
C ALA A 154 4.30 0.66 -9.95
N PHE A 155 3.94 1.77 -10.60
CA PHE A 155 2.80 2.61 -10.22
C PHE A 155 1.43 1.93 -10.31
N GLU A 156 1.33 0.75 -10.92
CA GLU A 156 0.12 -0.09 -10.89
C GLU A 156 -0.12 -0.70 -9.49
N GLY A 157 0.96 -0.82 -8.71
CA GLY A 157 0.95 -1.31 -7.34
C GLY A 157 0.21 -0.40 -6.38
N GLN A 158 -0.43 -0.99 -5.36
CA GLN A 158 -0.97 -0.20 -4.25
C GLN A 158 0.20 0.45 -3.50
N PRO A 159 0.19 1.77 -3.27
CA PRO A 159 1.25 2.40 -2.52
C PRO A 159 1.29 1.86 -1.10
N LEU A 160 2.49 1.81 -0.55
CA LEU A 160 2.77 1.54 0.83
C LEU A 160 3.32 2.84 1.43
N THR A 161 2.66 3.31 2.49
CA THR A 161 3.06 4.51 3.21
C THR A 161 3.31 4.14 4.66
N TYR A 162 4.49 4.46 5.16
CA TYR A 162 4.83 4.27 6.57
C TYR A 162 5.45 5.54 7.14
N GLU A 163 5.68 5.54 8.46
CA GLU A 163 6.40 6.59 9.15
C GLU A 163 7.74 6.87 8.48
N GLY A 164 8.14 8.13 8.36
CA GLY A 164 9.41 8.53 7.77
C GLY A 164 9.32 9.34 6.47
N GLY A 165 8.12 9.51 5.91
CA GLY A 165 7.92 10.42 4.77
C GLY A 165 8.25 9.82 3.41
N PHE A 166 8.09 8.50 3.27
CA PHE A 166 8.29 7.79 2.01
C PHE A 166 7.02 7.08 1.55
N ILE A 167 6.88 6.96 0.23
CA ILE A 167 5.83 6.17 -0.41
C ILE A 167 6.48 5.18 -1.36
N HIS A 168 6.15 3.90 -1.23
CA HIS A 168 6.66 2.84 -2.09
C HIS A 168 5.54 2.30 -2.98
N TRP A 169 5.79 2.11 -4.27
CA TRP A 169 4.88 1.41 -5.19
C TRP A 169 5.52 0.12 -5.66
N ILE A 170 4.74 -0.97 -5.60
CA ILE A 170 5.19 -2.33 -5.90
C ILE A 170 4.07 -3.04 -6.65
N ALA A 171 4.30 -3.34 -7.93
CA ALA A 171 3.37 -4.13 -8.73
C ALA A 171 3.75 -5.62 -8.64
N LEU A 172 2.75 -6.51 -8.66
CA LEU A 172 2.95 -7.96 -8.44
C LEU A 172 3.78 -8.62 -9.55
N ASP A 173 3.73 -8.07 -10.75
CA ASP A 173 4.43 -8.54 -11.95
C ASP A 173 5.68 -7.70 -12.27
N ASN A 174 6.11 -6.84 -11.34
CA ASN A 174 7.26 -5.98 -11.51
C ASN A 174 8.38 -6.39 -10.55
N ASP A 175 9.60 -6.50 -11.08
CA ASP A 175 10.81 -6.79 -10.32
C ASP A 175 11.42 -5.53 -9.71
N ARG A 176 10.63 -4.48 -9.51
CA ARG A 176 11.11 -3.16 -9.09
C ARG A 176 10.16 -2.51 -8.11
N VAL A 177 10.77 -1.71 -7.24
CA VAL A 177 10.09 -0.83 -6.32
C VAL A 177 10.40 0.60 -6.72
N LEU A 178 9.35 1.42 -6.86
CA LEU A 178 9.51 2.86 -6.89
C LEU A 178 9.35 3.41 -5.48
N THR A 179 10.33 4.16 -5.02
CA THR A 179 10.29 4.85 -3.72
C THR A 179 10.30 6.35 -3.96
N MET A 180 9.31 7.05 -3.42
CA MET A 180 9.27 8.50 -3.40
C MET A 180 9.63 9.01 -2.01
N ASP A 181 10.61 9.90 -1.95
CA ASP A 181 10.83 10.79 -0.81
C ASP A 181 9.83 11.95 -0.93
N ILE A 182 8.95 12.10 0.06
CA ILE A 182 7.90 13.13 0.04
C ILE A 182 8.45 14.51 0.37
N GLU A 183 9.56 14.60 1.08
CA GLU A 183 10.20 15.86 1.39
C GLU A 183 10.82 16.47 0.13
N THR A 184 11.67 15.71 -0.54
CA THR A 184 12.38 16.15 -1.75
C THR A 184 11.58 15.97 -3.03
N GLU A 185 10.50 15.18 -2.97
CA GLU A 185 9.63 14.87 -4.09
C GLU A 185 10.38 14.19 -5.24
N THR A 186 11.39 13.40 -4.89
CA THR A 186 12.20 12.63 -5.81
C THR A 186 11.76 11.19 -5.81
N ILE A 187 11.83 10.53 -6.98
CA ILE A 187 11.46 9.13 -7.14
C ILE A 187 12.72 8.35 -7.53
N LYS A 188 13.01 7.30 -6.78
CA LYS A 188 14.09 6.36 -7.04
C LYS A 188 13.50 5.01 -7.37
N GLU A 189 14.11 4.32 -8.33
CA GLU A 189 13.86 2.91 -8.59
C GLU A 189 14.88 2.05 -7.85
N THR A 190 14.41 0.92 -7.32
CA THR A 190 15.26 -0.11 -6.73
C THR A 190 14.80 -1.49 -7.22
N PRO A 191 15.70 -2.31 -7.79
CA PRO A 191 15.35 -3.65 -8.24
C PRO A 191 15.14 -4.59 -7.05
N LEU A 192 14.12 -5.44 -7.13
CA LEU A 192 13.87 -6.54 -6.23
C LEU A 192 14.78 -7.73 -6.57
N PRO A 193 15.30 -8.46 -5.58
CA PRO A 193 16.16 -9.63 -5.81
C PRO A 193 15.33 -10.89 -6.16
N ILE A 194 14.33 -10.77 -7.04
CA ILE A 194 13.41 -11.89 -7.38
C ILE A 194 14.17 -13.07 -7.98
N ASN A 195 15.29 -12.82 -8.68
CA ASN A 195 16.08 -13.89 -9.30
C ASN A 195 17.05 -14.58 -8.33
N GLU A 196 17.26 -14.02 -7.13
CA GLU A 196 18.16 -14.60 -6.12
C GLU A 196 17.41 -15.56 -5.19
N VAL A 197 16.10 -15.42 -5.12
CA VAL A 197 15.24 -16.16 -4.22
C VAL A 197 14.12 -16.76 -5.07
N ASP A 198 14.08 -18.09 -5.19
CA ASP A 198 13.03 -18.85 -5.92
C ASP A 198 11.64 -18.76 -5.22
N ALA A 199 11.33 -17.63 -4.60
CA ALA A 199 10.09 -17.36 -3.90
C ALA A 199 9.67 -15.91 -4.12
N GLN A 200 8.37 -15.72 -4.31
CA GLN A 200 7.81 -14.38 -4.42
C GLN A 200 7.74 -13.72 -3.02
N PRO A 201 8.07 -12.42 -2.91
CA PRO A 201 7.86 -11.70 -1.67
C PRO A 201 6.38 -11.76 -1.29
N THR A 202 6.11 -12.09 -0.03
CA THR A 202 4.73 -12.28 0.45
C THR A 202 4.20 -11.09 1.22
N VAL A 203 5.09 -10.36 1.90
CA VAL A 203 4.74 -9.19 2.70
C VAL A 203 5.84 -8.15 2.56
N PHE A 204 5.45 -6.91 2.33
CA PHE A 204 6.35 -5.76 2.35
C PHE A 204 6.18 -5.00 3.67
N LEU A 205 7.30 -4.63 4.27
CA LEU A 205 7.41 -3.88 5.51
C LEU A 205 8.20 -2.61 5.20
N SER A 206 7.50 -1.47 5.13
CA SER A 206 8.17 -0.17 5.01
C SER A 206 8.56 0.32 6.40
N THR A 207 9.81 0.77 6.53
CA THR A 207 10.37 1.36 7.75
C THR A 207 11.00 2.71 7.41
N GLY A 208 10.19 3.61 6.85
CA GLY A 208 10.64 4.92 6.37
C GLY A 208 11.35 4.84 5.05
N GLU A 209 12.61 5.29 5.00
CA GLU A 209 13.39 5.26 3.74
C GLU A 209 13.67 3.84 3.26
N TYR A 210 13.68 2.90 4.21
CA TYR A 210 14.00 1.50 3.95
C TYR A 210 12.74 0.69 3.69
N LEU A 211 12.84 -0.21 2.72
CA LEU A 211 11.84 -1.23 2.47
C LEU A 211 12.43 -2.61 2.74
N SER A 212 11.76 -3.38 3.57
CA SER A 212 12.07 -4.78 3.80
C SER A 212 10.93 -5.65 3.28
N PHE A 213 11.21 -6.90 2.93
CA PHE A 213 10.14 -7.84 2.61
C PHE A 213 10.39 -9.21 3.22
N LEU A 214 9.29 -9.88 3.54
CA LEU A 214 9.27 -11.24 4.05
C LEU A 214 9.15 -12.22 2.88
N VAL A 215 10.13 -13.11 2.80
CA VAL A 215 10.09 -14.25 1.91
C VAL A 215 9.76 -15.49 2.72
N LEU A 216 8.70 -16.19 2.31
CA LEU A 216 8.39 -17.52 2.81
C LEU A 216 8.96 -18.55 1.85
N VAL A 217 9.94 -19.32 2.31
CA VAL A 217 10.54 -20.42 1.55
C VAL A 217 10.14 -21.73 2.18
N PHE A 218 9.64 -22.67 1.37
CA PHE A 218 9.34 -24.02 1.80
C PHE A 218 10.50 -24.93 1.39
N GLY A 219 11.26 -25.43 2.37
CA GLY A 219 12.32 -26.41 2.10
C GLY A 219 11.77 -27.80 1.79
N ASP A 220 12.64 -28.73 1.39
CA ASP A 220 12.29 -30.13 1.08
C ASP A 220 11.61 -30.86 2.24
N ALA A 221 11.88 -30.44 3.48
CA ALA A 221 11.28 -30.99 4.70
C ALA A 221 9.86 -30.45 4.99
N ASN A 222 9.30 -29.58 4.13
CA ASN A 222 8.07 -28.81 4.37
C ASN A 222 8.09 -27.90 5.60
N GLU A 223 9.28 -27.61 6.16
CA GLU A 223 9.43 -26.62 7.22
C GLU A 223 9.55 -25.22 6.57
N PRO A 224 8.60 -24.30 6.82
CA PRO A 224 8.69 -22.95 6.28
C PRO A 224 9.80 -22.18 6.98
N SER A 225 10.70 -21.61 6.20
CA SER A 225 11.69 -20.64 6.66
C SER A 225 11.24 -19.23 6.26
N ILE A 226 11.39 -18.28 7.17
CA ILE A 226 11.09 -16.87 6.91
C ILE A 226 12.40 -16.11 6.81
N PHE A 227 12.56 -15.40 5.71
CA PHE A 227 13.69 -14.50 5.50
C PHE A 227 13.17 -13.07 5.45
N VAL A 228 13.86 -12.17 6.15
CA VAL A 228 13.71 -10.74 5.99
C VAL A 228 14.81 -10.29 5.05
N TYR A 229 14.43 -9.73 3.90
CA TYR A 229 15.37 -9.11 2.99
C TYR A 229 15.27 -7.59 3.12
N HIS A 230 16.38 -6.94 3.41
CA HIS A 230 16.49 -5.49 3.45
C HIS A 230 16.91 -4.97 2.08
N LEU A 231 16.01 -4.23 1.41
CA LEU A 231 16.21 -3.86 0.01
C LEU A 231 17.46 -2.98 -0.22
N ASP A 232 17.74 -2.08 0.71
CA ASP A 232 18.82 -1.11 0.58
C ASP A 232 20.20 -1.69 0.91
N THR A 233 20.30 -2.52 1.95
CA THR A 233 21.57 -3.17 2.32
C THR A 233 21.85 -4.43 1.51
N LYS A 234 20.83 -4.98 0.85
CA LYS A 234 20.86 -6.29 0.19
C LYS A 234 21.24 -7.42 1.15
N GLU A 235 20.92 -7.25 2.42
CA GLU A 235 21.16 -8.26 3.44
C GLU A 235 19.90 -9.10 3.64
N MET A 236 20.12 -10.41 3.74
CA MET A 236 19.07 -11.36 4.07
C MET A 236 19.31 -11.89 5.48
N VAL A 237 18.31 -11.72 6.34
CA VAL A 237 18.33 -12.20 7.72
C VAL A 237 17.32 -13.34 7.85
N THR A 238 17.76 -14.49 8.33
CA THR A 238 16.87 -15.60 8.66
C THR A 238 16.20 -15.32 10.00
N LEU A 239 14.87 -15.39 10.04
CA LEU A 239 14.13 -15.36 11.28
C LEU A 239 13.98 -16.79 11.81
N GLU A 240 14.59 -17.06 12.96
CA GLU A 240 14.31 -18.30 13.69
C GLU A 240 12.90 -18.24 14.25
N LEU A 241 12.00 -19.05 13.69
CA LEU A 241 10.67 -19.20 14.25
C LEU A 241 10.77 -19.96 15.58
N PRO A 242 10.14 -19.46 16.67
CA PRO A 242 10.03 -20.23 17.90
C PRO A 242 9.38 -21.59 17.61
N GLU A 243 9.86 -22.66 18.26
CA GLU A 243 9.37 -24.04 18.09
C GLU A 243 7.85 -24.22 18.26
N GLN A 244 7.14 -23.21 18.80
CA GLN A 244 5.71 -23.24 19.10
C GLN A 244 4.83 -22.37 18.18
N VAL A 245 5.38 -21.76 17.11
CA VAL A 245 4.56 -21.02 16.14
C VAL A 245 3.86 -21.98 15.20
N HIS A 246 2.80 -22.64 15.69
CA HIS A 246 2.03 -23.61 14.90
C HIS A 246 1.11 -22.98 13.85
N TYR A 247 0.98 -21.64 13.81
CA TYR A 247 0.04 -20.97 12.91
C TYR A 247 0.53 -19.58 12.51
N LEU A 248 1.39 -19.50 11.50
CA LEU A 248 1.29 -18.40 10.54
C LEU A 248 0.33 -18.89 9.46
N CYS A 249 -0.95 -18.60 9.62
CA CYS A 249 -1.95 -18.93 8.61
C CYS A 249 -1.58 -18.15 7.35
N PRO A 250 -1.17 -18.80 6.25
CA PRO A 250 -1.06 -18.10 4.99
C PRO A 250 -2.51 -17.91 4.55
N ILE A 251 -3.07 -16.71 4.72
CA ILE A 251 -4.19 -16.29 3.89
C ILE A 251 -3.60 -16.00 2.50
N ILE A 252 -3.18 -17.07 1.83
CA ILE A 252 -2.86 -17.09 0.41
C ILE A 252 -3.84 -18.11 -0.16
N HIS A 253 -5.05 -17.64 -0.49
CA HIS A 253 -5.94 -18.43 -1.32
C HIS A 253 -5.31 -18.55 -2.71
N LYS A 254 -4.64 -19.67 -2.96
CA LYS A 254 -4.52 -20.27 -4.29
C LYS A 254 -5.95 -20.58 -4.77
N ASN A 255 -6.60 -19.65 -5.46
CA ASN A 255 -7.62 -19.86 -6.51
C ASN A 255 -8.43 -18.58 -6.73
N SER A 256 -7.92 -17.67 -7.56
CA SER A 256 -8.75 -16.72 -8.30
C SER A 256 -8.12 -16.47 -9.66
N LEU A 257 -8.15 -17.51 -10.49
CA LEU A 257 -7.95 -17.38 -11.93
C LEU A 257 -9.20 -16.68 -12.47
N ILE A 258 -9.28 -15.35 -12.33
CA ILE A 258 -10.23 -14.55 -13.11
C ILE A 258 -9.56 -14.31 -14.46
N ARG A 259 -9.87 -15.19 -15.42
CA ARG A 259 -9.79 -14.84 -16.83
C ARG A 259 -10.88 -13.80 -17.10
N PHE A 260 -10.51 -12.71 -17.75
CA PHE A 260 -11.45 -12.04 -18.66
C PHE A 260 -11.64 -12.92 -19.90
#